data_AF-A0A813DX90-F1
#
_entry.id   AF-A0A813DX90-F1
#
_cell.length_a   1.000
_cell.length_b   1.000
_cell.length_c   1.000
_cell.angle_alpha   90.00
_cell.angle_beta   90.00
_cell.angle_gamma   90.00
#
_symmetry.space_group_name_H-M   'P 1'
#
loop_
_entity.id
_entity.type
_entity.pdbx_description
1 polymer ?
#
loop_
_entity_poly.entity_id
_entity_poly.type
_entity_poly.pdbx_seq_one_letter_code
_entity_poly.pdbx_strand_id
1 'polypeptide(L)'
;MTGQNPKPRVRRNTVSPSEYAAWRQGIQNDWRVLAKAPYAMRVEVRLVLEAQRQNWRALQYAPEELKSDTQFVLEAMQFGGLGLQFATEGPRGDREVVLAAVRKDGTAIRFAFYEAYREDPEIVWEAVRQDWRALEFASKELKQDKELCLFAVEQCWEALQYVAEELHGDRDVMSVAVKQSGEASAVLPC
;
A
#
# COMPACT_ATOMS: atom_id res chain seq x y z
N MET A 1 -42.28 7.41 -34.39
CA MET A 1 -41.05 6.94 -35.08
C MET A 1 -39.87 7.70 -34.49
N THR A 2 -39.32 7.23 -33.38
CA THR A 2 -38.22 7.89 -32.67
C THR A 2 -36.90 7.35 -33.21
N GLY A 3 -36.26 8.13 -34.09
CA GLY A 3 -34.92 7.84 -34.60
C GLY A 3 -33.90 7.95 -33.47
N GLN A 4 -33.34 6.81 -33.05
CA GLN A 4 -32.19 6.78 -32.17
C GLN A 4 -30.96 7.25 -32.94
N ASN A 5 -30.38 8.37 -32.48
CA ASN A 5 -29.08 8.86 -32.92
C ASN A 5 -28.00 7.82 -32.53
N PRO A 6 -27.19 7.29 -33.46
CA PRO A 6 -26.16 6.33 -33.11
C PRO A 6 -25.05 7.02 -32.30
N LYS A 7 -24.77 6.50 -31.09
CA LYS A 7 -23.65 6.94 -30.25
C LYS A 7 -22.34 6.92 -31.07
N PRO A 8 -21.44 7.91 -30.89
CA PRO A 8 -20.18 7.96 -31.62
C PRO A 8 -19.37 6.68 -31.33
N ARG A 9 -19.03 5.94 -32.39
CA ARG A 9 -18.16 4.76 -32.29
C ARG A 9 -16.78 5.24 -31.88
N VAL A 10 -16.43 5.05 -30.61
CA VAL A 10 -15.05 5.19 -30.12
C VAL A 10 -14.20 4.26 -30.97
N ARG A 11 -13.32 4.83 -31.80
CA ARG A 11 -12.34 4.04 -32.56
C ARG A 11 -11.51 3.30 -31.51
N ARG A 12 -11.69 1.98 -31.39
CA ARG A 12 -10.73 1.13 -30.69
C ARG A 12 -9.43 1.29 -31.48
N ASN A 13 -8.50 2.07 -30.96
CA ASN A 13 -7.13 2.10 -31.47
C ASN A 13 -6.53 0.72 -31.20
N THR A 14 -6.76 -0.21 -32.13
CA THR A 14 -6.19 -1.55 -32.08
C THR A 14 -4.73 -1.44 -32.47
N VAL A 15 -3.84 -1.61 -31.50
CA VAL A 15 -2.39 -1.71 -31.72
C VAL A 15 -2.10 -3.01 -32.47
N SER A 16 -1.19 -2.96 -33.45
CA SER A 16 -0.85 -4.17 -34.22
C SER A 16 -0.11 -5.21 -33.35
N PRO A 17 -0.15 -6.51 -33.69
CA PRO A 17 0.54 -7.53 -32.90
C PRO A 17 2.05 -7.29 -32.75
N SER A 18 2.72 -6.75 -33.77
CA SER A 18 4.15 -6.41 -33.73
C SER A 18 4.43 -5.23 -32.81
N GLU A 19 3.60 -4.19 -32.83
CA GLU A 19 3.72 -3.06 -31.91
C GLU A 19 3.45 -3.49 -30.46
N TYR A 20 2.45 -4.33 -30.23
CA TYR A 20 2.17 -4.90 -28.90
C TYR A 20 3.39 -5.69 -28.39
N ALA A 21 3.97 -6.55 -29.22
CA ALA A 21 5.16 -7.32 -28.86
C ALA A 21 6.35 -6.41 -28.51
N ALA A 22 6.55 -5.30 -29.25
CA ALA A 22 7.59 -4.33 -28.96
C ALA A 22 7.36 -3.62 -27.60
N TRP A 23 6.12 -3.17 -27.32
CA TRP A 23 5.78 -2.57 -26.03
C TRP A 23 5.95 -3.55 -24.88
N ARG A 24 5.48 -4.79 -25.05
CA ARG A 24 5.64 -5.85 -24.05
C ARG A 24 7.11 -6.12 -23.76
N GLN A 25 7.94 -6.30 -24.79
CA GLN A 25 9.38 -6.50 -24.62
C GLN A 25 10.05 -5.30 -23.93
N GLY A 26 9.65 -4.08 -24.29
CA GLY A 26 10.14 -2.87 -23.65
C GLY A 26 9.79 -2.81 -22.17
N ILE A 27 8.54 -3.13 -21.81
CA ILE A 27 8.08 -3.18 -20.41
C ILE A 27 8.79 -4.28 -19.63
N GLN A 28 9.02 -5.45 -20.23
CA GLN A 28 9.78 -6.54 -19.59
C GLN A 28 11.22 -6.14 -19.24
N ASN A 29 11.82 -5.23 -20.01
CA ASN A 29 13.17 -4.73 -19.76
C ASN A 29 13.20 -3.55 -18.77
N ASP A 30 12.22 -2.63 -18.85
CA ASP A 30 12.09 -1.50 -17.93
C ASP A 30 10.62 -1.12 -17.75
N TRP A 31 10.07 -1.37 -16.56
CA TRP A 31 8.69 -1.00 -16.20
C TRP A 31 8.34 0.47 -16.46
N ARG A 32 9.33 1.39 -16.45
CA ARG A 32 9.12 2.83 -16.71
C ARG A 32 8.67 3.11 -18.14
N VAL A 33 8.89 2.18 -19.06
CA VAL A 33 8.40 2.26 -20.45
C VAL A 33 6.87 2.38 -20.48
N LEU A 34 6.17 1.79 -19.49
CA LEU A 34 4.71 1.90 -19.36
C LEU A 34 4.23 3.35 -19.29
N ALA A 35 5.01 4.26 -18.69
CA ALA A 35 4.68 5.69 -18.59
C ALA A 35 4.50 6.37 -19.95
N LYS A 36 5.27 5.93 -20.95
CA LYS A 36 5.27 6.46 -22.32
C LYS A 36 4.35 5.68 -23.25
N ALA A 37 3.82 4.55 -22.79
CA ALA A 37 3.00 3.67 -23.60
C ALA A 37 1.64 4.33 -23.92
N PRO A 38 1.09 4.10 -25.12
CA PRO A 38 -0.22 4.63 -25.47
C PRO A 38 -1.29 4.04 -24.54
N TYR A 39 -2.43 4.72 -24.43
CA TYR A 39 -3.53 4.30 -23.55
C TYR A 39 -3.91 2.82 -23.76
N ALA A 40 -3.93 2.37 -25.01
CA ALA A 40 -4.22 0.98 -25.38
C ALA A 40 -3.27 -0.05 -24.77
N MET A 41 -2.04 0.31 -24.36
CA MET A 41 -1.14 -0.58 -23.61
C MET A 41 -1.31 -0.43 -22.10
N ARG A 42 -1.58 0.79 -21.61
CA ARG A 42 -1.73 1.06 -20.17
C ARG A 42 -3.00 0.47 -19.58
N VAL A 43 -4.03 0.27 -20.41
CA VAL A 43 -5.28 -0.40 -20.00
C VAL A 43 -5.18 -1.93 -20.02
N GLU A 44 -4.09 -2.50 -20.57
CA GLU A 44 -3.90 -3.94 -20.60
C GLU A 44 -3.38 -4.43 -19.25
N VAL A 45 -4.29 -5.02 -18.45
CA VAL A 45 -4.00 -5.55 -17.11
C VAL A 45 -2.70 -6.34 -17.06
N ARG A 46 -2.49 -7.26 -18.02
CA ARG A 46 -1.27 -8.09 -18.08
C ARG A 46 0.01 -7.27 -18.17
N LEU A 47 0.03 -6.21 -18.98
CA LEU A 47 1.21 -5.36 -19.13
C LEU A 47 1.47 -4.54 -17.86
N VAL A 48 0.41 -4.05 -17.21
CA VAL A 48 0.55 -3.33 -15.94
C VAL A 48 1.07 -4.26 -14.83
N LEU A 49 0.56 -5.48 -14.72
CA LEU A 49 1.04 -6.47 -13.75
C LEU A 49 2.47 -6.95 -14.06
N GLU A 50 2.83 -7.15 -15.33
CA GLU A 50 4.22 -7.44 -15.75
C GLU A 50 5.18 -6.30 -15.31
N ALA A 51 4.75 -5.04 -15.42
CA ALA A 51 5.51 -3.89 -14.94
C ALA A 51 5.60 -3.84 -13.40
N GLN A 52 4.49 -4.13 -12.70
CA GLN A 52 4.46 -4.13 -11.23
C GLN A 52 5.37 -5.18 -10.60
N ARG A 53 5.55 -6.33 -11.26
CA ARG A 53 6.52 -7.36 -10.83
C ARG A 53 7.94 -6.83 -10.68
N GLN A 54 8.31 -5.80 -11.45
CA GLN A 54 9.61 -5.13 -11.33
C GLN A 54 9.56 -4.00 -10.29
N ASN A 55 8.47 -3.24 -10.25
CA ASN A 55 8.28 -2.17 -9.28
C ASN A 55 6.79 -1.86 -9.07
N TRP A 56 6.31 -1.95 -7.83
CA TRP A 56 4.92 -1.64 -7.47
C TRP A 56 4.47 -0.24 -7.91
N ARG A 57 5.40 0.71 -8.08
CA ARG A 57 5.11 2.07 -8.58
C ARG A 57 4.59 2.09 -10.02
N ALA A 58 4.67 0.99 -10.76
CA ALA A 58 4.09 0.90 -12.10
C ALA A 58 2.56 1.12 -12.11
N LEU A 59 1.88 0.85 -11.00
CA LEU A 59 0.44 1.10 -10.86
C LEU A 59 0.05 2.56 -11.16
N GLN A 60 0.93 3.53 -10.88
CA GLN A 60 0.66 4.94 -11.12
C GLN A 60 0.37 5.28 -12.60
N TYR A 61 0.85 4.44 -13.53
CA TYR A 61 0.67 4.64 -14.97
C TYR A 61 -0.60 3.96 -15.51
N ALA A 62 -1.25 3.11 -14.72
CA ALA A 62 -2.54 2.54 -15.08
C ALA A 62 -3.58 3.66 -15.25
N PRO A 63 -4.52 3.53 -16.20
CA PRO A 63 -5.61 4.47 -16.34
C PRO A 63 -6.61 4.36 -15.17
N GLU A 64 -7.44 5.38 -14.99
CA GLU A 64 -8.35 5.52 -13.85
C GLU A 64 -9.31 4.33 -13.71
N GLU A 65 -9.74 3.78 -14.84
CA GLU A 65 -10.64 2.63 -14.93
C GLU A 65 -10.05 1.39 -14.26
N LEU A 66 -8.75 1.14 -14.44
CA LEU A 66 -8.07 0.04 -13.74
C LEU A 66 -7.83 0.39 -12.26
N LYS A 67 -7.42 1.63 -11.95
CA LYS A 67 -7.18 2.06 -10.57
C LYS A 67 -8.47 2.11 -9.72
N SER A 68 -9.63 2.03 -10.36
CA SER A 68 -10.96 1.93 -9.73
C SER A 68 -11.51 0.51 -9.69
N ASP A 69 -10.88 -0.44 -10.41
CA ASP A 69 -11.27 -1.84 -10.39
C ASP A 69 -10.69 -2.51 -9.14
N THR A 70 -11.57 -2.82 -8.18
CA THR A 70 -11.19 -3.44 -6.90
C THR A 70 -10.45 -4.75 -7.08
N GLN A 71 -10.86 -5.60 -8.02
CA GLN A 71 -10.24 -6.92 -8.21
C GLN A 71 -8.83 -6.76 -8.78
N PHE A 72 -8.66 -5.88 -9.76
CA PHE A 72 -7.34 -5.56 -10.30
C PHE A 72 -6.42 -4.95 -9.25
N VAL A 73 -6.90 -3.97 -8.46
CA VAL A 73 -6.10 -3.35 -7.41
C VAL A 73 -5.74 -4.36 -6.32
N LEU A 74 -6.65 -5.26 -5.95
CA LEU A 74 -6.37 -6.35 -5.01
C LEU A 74 -5.24 -7.25 -5.51
N GLU A 75 -5.26 -7.64 -6.79
CA GLU A 75 -4.17 -8.40 -7.40
C GLU A 75 -2.85 -7.61 -7.41
N ALA A 76 -2.91 -6.32 -7.69
CA ALA A 76 -1.75 -5.43 -7.69
C ALA A 76 -1.05 -5.35 -6.32
N MET A 77 -1.79 -5.49 -5.21
CA MET A 77 -1.21 -5.43 -3.86
C MET A 77 -0.21 -6.57 -3.61
N GLN A 78 -0.29 -7.68 -4.35
CA GLN A 78 0.69 -8.77 -4.25
C GLN A 78 2.14 -8.31 -4.55
N PHE A 79 2.31 -7.25 -5.35
CA PHE A 79 3.61 -6.72 -5.77
C PHE A 79 4.11 -5.57 -4.89
N GLY A 80 3.28 -4.97 -4.05
CA GLY A 80 3.68 -3.97 -3.06
C GLY A 80 2.51 -3.16 -2.49
N GLY A 81 2.39 -3.13 -1.16
CA GLY A 81 1.27 -2.51 -0.44
C GLY A 81 1.16 -1.00 -0.65
N LEU A 82 2.29 -0.29 -0.81
CA LEU A 82 2.28 1.15 -1.09
C LEU A 82 1.66 1.51 -2.45
N GLY A 83 1.40 0.53 -3.32
CA GLY A 83 0.61 0.73 -4.53
C GLY A 83 -0.79 1.29 -4.26
N LEU A 84 -1.35 1.03 -3.07
CA LEU A 84 -2.65 1.52 -2.63
C LEU A 84 -2.81 3.04 -2.80
N GLN A 85 -1.72 3.80 -2.69
CA GLN A 85 -1.73 5.27 -2.86
C GLN A 85 -2.17 5.74 -4.25
N PHE A 86 -2.09 4.87 -5.27
CA PHE A 86 -2.46 5.20 -6.63
C PHE A 86 -3.90 4.78 -6.97
N ALA A 87 -4.52 3.92 -6.16
CA ALA A 87 -5.91 3.52 -6.34
C ALA A 87 -6.86 4.69 -6.09
N THR A 88 -8.05 4.61 -6.68
CA THR A 88 -9.12 5.59 -6.44
C THR A 88 -9.79 5.33 -5.08
N GLU A 89 -10.76 6.17 -4.70
CA GLU A 89 -11.43 6.06 -3.40
C GLU A 89 -12.11 4.70 -3.19
N GLY A 90 -12.67 4.09 -4.25
CA GLY A 90 -13.35 2.79 -4.17
C GLY A 90 -12.45 1.69 -3.59
N PRO A 91 -11.36 1.29 -4.27
CA PRO A 91 -10.47 0.25 -3.74
C PRO A 91 -9.74 0.66 -2.45
N ARG A 92 -9.49 1.96 -2.21
CA ARG A 92 -8.93 2.42 -0.92
C ARG A 92 -9.93 2.34 0.24
N GLY A 93 -11.22 2.29 -0.07
CA GLY A 93 -12.31 2.04 0.88
C GLY A 93 -12.77 0.58 0.91
N ASP A 94 -12.09 -0.31 0.18
CA ASP A 94 -12.36 -1.73 0.23
C ASP A 94 -11.48 -2.38 1.31
N ARG A 95 -12.12 -3.06 2.27
CA ARG A 95 -11.42 -3.63 3.42
C ARG A 95 -10.43 -4.71 3.01
N GLU A 96 -10.77 -5.55 2.03
CA GLU A 96 -9.90 -6.64 1.59
C GLU A 96 -8.65 -6.10 0.89
N VAL A 97 -8.82 -5.08 0.04
CA VAL A 97 -7.70 -4.38 -0.61
C VAL A 97 -6.79 -3.72 0.43
N VAL A 98 -7.36 -2.97 1.39
CA VAL A 98 -6.58 -2.31 2.45
C VAL A 98 -5.80 -3.34 3.27
N LEU A 99 -6.44 -4.43 3.68
CA LEU A 99 -5.78 -5.48 4.46
C LEU A 99 -4.68 -6.19 3.65
N ALA A 100 -4.91 -6.45 2.36
CA ALA A 100 -3.89 -7.01 1.47
C ALA A 100 -2.68 -6.06 1.31
N ALA A 101 -2.93 -4.75 1.21
CA ALA A 101 -1.89 -3.74 1.16
C ALA A 101 -1.09 -3.69 2.46
N VAL A 102 -1.78 -3.65 3.60
CA VAL A 102 -1.18 -3.60 4.95
C VAL A 102 -0.32 -4.83 5.23
N ARG A 103 -0.79 -6.03 4.86
CA ARG A 103 -0.02 -7.28 4.98
C ARG A 103 1.27 -7.29 4.15
N LYS A 104 1.38 -6.41 3.16
CA LYS A 104 2.57 -6.27 2.32
C LYS A 104 3.46 -5.12 2.75
N ASP A 105 2.89 -4.06 3.30
CA ASP A 105 3.60 -2.93 3.87
C ASP A 105 2.72 -2.30 4.96
N GLY A 106 3.14 -2.38 6.22
CA GLY A 106 2.35 -1.89 7.35
C GLY A 106 2.00 -0.41 7.25
N THR A 107 2.87 0.39 6.63
CA THR A 107 2.62 1.83 6.46
C THR A 107 1.58 2.14 5.39
N ALA A 108 1.13 1.15 4.61
CA ALA A 108 0.08 1.31 3.61
C ALA A 108 -1.27 1.73 4.21
N ILE A 109 -1.50 1.47 5.51
CA ILE A 109 -2.71 1.91 6.25
C ILE A 109 -2.97 3.42 6.10
N ARG A 110 -1.92 4.23 5.95
CA ARG A 110 -2.02 5.68 5.77
C ARG A 110 -2.76 6.10 4.48
N PHE A 111 -2.86 5.18 3.50
CA PHE A 111 -3.53 5.41 2.23
C PHE A 111 -4.94 4.82 2.19
N ALA A 112 -5.39 4.16 3.25
CA ALA A 112 -6.77 3.72 3.36
C ALA A 112 -7.72 4.93 3.36
N PHE A 113 -8.87 4.79 2.72
CA PHE A 113 -9.79 5.92 2.50
C PHE A 113 -10.53 6.31 3.77
N TYR A 114 -10.99 5.32 4.54
CA TYR A 114 -11.72 5.55 5.79
C TYR A 114 -10.78 5.58 6.99
N GLU A 115 -10.89 6.64 7.78
CA GLU A 115 -10.21 6.76 9.07
C GLU A 115 -10.57 5.62 10.04
N ALA A 116 -11.78 5.04 9.93
CA ALA A 116 -12.22 3.90 10.72
C ALA A 116 -11.29 2.67 10.62
N TYR A 117 -10.48 2.55 9.57
CA TYR A 117 -9.47 1.47 9.49
C TYR A 117 -8.32 1.63 10.48
N ARG A 118 -8.09 2.85 10.98
CA ARG A 118 -7.14 3.13 12.07
C ARG A 118 -7.67 2.74 13.44
N GLU A 119 -8.97 2.48 13.53
CA GLU A 119 -9.67 2.00 14.72
C GLU A 119 -9.94 0.49 14.66
N ASP A 120 -9.81 -0.14 13.48
CA ASP A 120 -9.98 -1.58 13.30
C ASP A 120 -8.77 -2.32 13.90
N PRO A 121 -8.94 -3.07 15.00
CA PRO A 121 -7.82 -3.75 15.65
C PRO A 121 -7.12 -4.75 14.73
N GLU A 122 -7.84 -5.46 13.85
CA GLU A 122 -7.23 -6.44 12.95
C GLU A 122 -6.26 -5.75 11.98
N ILE A 123 -6.69 -4.65 11.36
CA ILE A 123 -5.86 -3.93 10.39
C ILE A 123 -4.65 -3.30 11.08
N VAL A 124 -4.85 -2.67 12.24
CA VAL A 124 -3.75 -2.04 12.99
C VAL A 124 -2.74 -3.07 13.49
N TRP A 125 -3.21 -4.20 14.03
CA TRP A 125 -2.31 -5.28 14.45
C TRP A 125 -1.50 -5.83 13.28
N GLU A 126 -2.14 -6.07 12.13
CA GLU A 126 -1.43 -6.51 10.92
C GLU A 126 -0.45 -5.46 10.42
N ALA A 127 -0.77 -4.18 10.53
CA ALA A 127 0.11 -3.08 10.15
C ALA A 127 1.35 -3.01 11.03
N VAL A 128 1.15 -3.03 12.36
CA VAL A 128 2.24 -3.02 13.34
C VAL A 128 3.10 -4.28 13.23
N ARG A 129 2.52 -5.45 12.92
CA ARG A 129 3.28 -6.68 12.63
C ARG A 129 4.25 -6.56 11.47
N GLN A 130 3.91 -5.77 10.44
CA GLN A 130 4.80 -5.55 9.32
C GLN A 130 5.81 -4.45 9.59
N ASP A 131 5.39 -3.39 10.28
CA ASP A 131 6.23 -2.23 10.58
C ASP A 131 5.73 -1.52 11.84
N TRP A 132 6.54 -1.50 12.90
CA TRP A 132 6.23 -0.78 14.14
C TRP A 132 5.85 0.69 13.93
N ARG A 133 6.36 1.34 12.87
CA ARG A 133 6.02 2.74 12.54
C ARG A 133 4.55 2.91 12.19
N ALA A 134 3.86 1.83 11.81
CA ALA A 134 2.43 1.86 11.56
C ALA A 134 1.60 2.21 12.81
N LEU A 135 2.18 2.06 14.01
CA LEU A 135 1.55 2.51 15.26
C LEU A 135 1.24 4.01 15.24
N GLU A 136 1.98 4.83 14.47
CA GLU A 136 1.69 6.25 14.26
C GLU A 136 0.26 6.48 13.78
N PHE A 137 -0.27 5.60 12.93
CA PHE A 137 -1.59 5.72 12.33
C PHE A 137 -2.70 5.11 13.19
N ALA A 138 -2.39 4.37 14.25
CA ALA A 138 -3.42 3.79 15.11
C ALA A 138 -4.23 4.88 15.83
N SER A 139 -5.50 4.57 16.14
CA SER A 139 -6.36 5.41 16.96
C SER A 139 -5.75 5.62 18.36
N LYS A 140 -6.24 6.63 19.09
CA LYS A 140 -5.76 6.91 20.45
C LYS A 140 -6.01 5.73 21.39
N GLU A 141 -7.14 5.08 21.24
CA GLU A 141 -7.58 3.92 22.03
C GLU A 141 -6.63 2.73 21.80
N LEU A 142 -6.25 2.46 20.54
CA LEU A 142 -5.30 1.39 20.23
C LEU A 142 -3.86 1.73 20.66
N LYS A 143 -3.48 3.01 20.69
CA LYS A 143 -2.20 3.45 21.28
C LYS A 143 -2.16 3.32 22.81
N GLN A 144 -3.28 3.03 23.46
CA GLN A 144 -3.38 2.68 24.87
C GLN A 144 -3.45 1.17 25.10
N ASP A 145 -3.58 0.37 24.03
CA ASP A 145 -3.49 -1.08 24.11
C ASP A 145 -2.05 -1.46 24.45
N LYS A 146 -1.86 -1.91 25.69
CA LYS A 146 -0.56 -2.30 26.23
C LYS A 146 0.07 -3.42 25.40
N GLU A 147 -0.71 -4.40 24.95
CA GLU A 147 -0.16 -5.54 24.19
C GLU A 147 0.34 -5.09 22.83
N LEU A 148 -0.44 -4.27 22.12
CA LEU A 148 -0.03 -3.70 20.84
C LEU A 148 1.21 -2.81 20.97
N CYS A 149 1.23 -1.94 21.99
CA CYS A 149 2.34 -1.02 22.23
C CYS A 149 3.61 -1.76 22.63
N LEU A 150 3.52 -2.76 23.50
CA LEU A 150 4.64 -3.61 23.88
C LEU A 150 5.20 -4.32 22.65
N PHE A 151 4.34 -4.89 21.81
CA PHE A 151 4.74 -5.56 20.58
C PHE A 151 5.43 -4.63 19.58
N ALA A 152 4.98 -3.37 19.46
CA ALA A 152 5.65 -2.37 18.62
C ALA A 152 7.04 -1.99 19.17
N VAL A 153 7.14 -1.79 20.49
CA VAL A 153 8.40 -1.45 21.19
C VAL A 153 9.39 -2.61 21.14
N GLU A 154 8.91 -3.86 21.17
CA GLU A 154 9.74 -5.05 20.97
C GLU A 154 10.39 -5.12 19.58
N GLN A 155 9.73 -4.58 18.55
CA GLN A 155 10.35 -4.46 17.22
C GLN A 155 11.38 -3.33 17.16
N CYS A 156 11.04 -2.18 17.75
CA CYS A 156 11.97 -1.05 17.87
C CYS A 156 11.57 -0.13 19.02
N TRP A 157 12.53 0.19 19.87
CA TRP A 157 12.33 1.10 21.00
C TRP A 157 11.83 2.49 20.60
N GLU A 158 12.13 2.96 19.38
CA GLU A 158 11.64 4.23 18.84
C GLU A 158 10.10 4.26 18.69
N ALA A 159 9.42 3.11 18.72
CA ALA A 159 7.96 3.03 18.75
C ALA A 159 7.35 3.74 19.96
N LEU A 160 8.12 3.92 21.05
CA LEU A 160 7.70 4.68 22.23
C LEU A 160 7.18 6.09 21.92
N GLN A 161 7.68 6.72 20.84
CA GLN A 161 7.22 8.06 20.44
C GLN A 161 5.73 8.09 20.04
N TYR A 162 5.16 6.94 19.68
CA TYR A 162 3.76 6.81 19.25
C TYR A 162 2.86 6.16 20.32
N VAL A 163 3.46 5.56 21.34
CA VAL A 163 2.74 4.99 22.49
C VAL A 163 2.08 6.11 23.28
N ALA A 164 0.87 5.87 23.79
CA ALA A 164 0.15 6.85 24.59
C ALA A 164 0.92 7.20 25.89
N GLU A 165 0.86 8.46 26.30
CA GLU A 165 1.62 8.97 27.46
C GLU A 165 1.32 8.19 28.75
N GLU A 166 0.10 7.66 28.90
CA GLU A 166 -0.29 6.86 30.06
C GLU A 166 0.55 5.59 30.22
N LEU A 167 1.09 5.05 29.12
CA LEU A 167 1.93 3.85 29.12
C LEU A 167 3.43 4.14 29.27
N HIS A 168 3.88 5.41 29.23
CA HIS A 168 5.29 5.76 29.49
C HIS A 168 5.72 5.50 30.93
N GLY A 169 4.77 5.37 31.86
CA GLY A 169 5.02 4.92 33.23
C GLY A 169 4.95 3.40 33.41
N ASP A 170 4.52 2.64 32.40
CA ASP A 170 4.38 1.19 32.51
C ASP A 170 5.75 0.51 32.55
N ARG A 171 5.97 -0.26 33.61
CA ARG A 171 7.26 -0.90 33.88
C ARG A 171 7.66 -1.87 32.77
N ASP A 172 6.70 -2.59 32.18
CA ASP A 172 7.01 -3.61 31.20
C ASP A 172 7.44 -2.95 29.89
N VAL A 173 6.64 -1.99 29.40
CA VAL A 173 6.93 -1.21 28.18
C VAL A 173 8.30 -0.51 28.28
N MET A 174 8.55 0.19 29.39
CA MET A 174 9.81 0.91 29.57
C MET A 174 11.01 -0.04 29.75
N SER A 175 10.81 -1.21 30.37
CA SER A 175 11.90 -2.18 30.51
C SER A 175 12.36 -2.75 29.17
N VAL A 176 11.46 -2.96 28.21
CA VAL A 176 11.81 -3.42 26.86
C VAL A 176 12.56 -2.34 26.10
N ALA A 177 12.06 -1.10 26.13
CA ALA A 177 12.70 0.01 25.44
C ALA A 177 14.10 0.34 25.98
N VAL A 178 14.28 0.29 27.31
CA VAL A 178 15.59 0.53 27.95
C VAL A 178 16.59 -0.57 27.61
N LYS A 179 16.16 -1.83 27.52
CA LYS A 179 17.05 -2.93 27.11
C LYS A 179 17.59 -2.73 25.70
N GLN A 180 16.73 -2.40 24.74
CA GLN A 180 17.16 -2.15 23.36
C GLN A 180 18.05 -0.91 23.22
N SER A 181 17.71 0.20 23.88
CA SER A 181 18.51 1.43 23.83
C SER A 181 19.83 1.30 24.61
N GLY A 182 19.84 0.56 25.72
CA GLY A 182 21.03 0.24 26.52
C GLY A 182 21.99 -0.71 25.80
N GLU A 183 21.48 -1.65 25.00
CA GLU A 183 22.30 -2.48 24.12
C GLU A 183 22.85 -1.69 22.92
N ALA A 184 22.12 -0.70 22.41
CA ALA A 184 22.59 0.22 21.36
C ALA A 184 23.66 1.23 21.87
N SER A 185 23.66 1.56 23.16
CA SER A 185 24.67 2.41 23.82
C SER A 185 26.09 1.82 23.77
N ALA A 186 26.23 0.51 23.51
CA ALA A 186 27.53 -0.12 23.27
C ALA A 186 28.12 0.15 21.86
N VAL A 187 27.40 0.87 20.98
CA VAL A 187 27.80 1.06 19.57
C VAL A 187 27.79 2.54 19.10
N LEU A 188 27.73 3.53 20.00
CA LEU A 188 28.00 4.92 19.61
C LEU A 188 29.21 5.49 20.37
N PRO A 189 30.22 6.05 19.65
CA PRO A 189 31.45 6.54 20.27
C PRO A 189 31.20 7.82 21.07
N CYS A 190 32.09 8.03 22.04
CA CYS A 190 32.18 9.14 23.00
C CYS A 190 31.80 10.54 22.49
#